data_AF-A0A9N9I1B5-F1
#
_entry.id   AF-A0A9N9I1B5-F1
#
_cell.length_a   1.000
_cell.length_b   1.000
_cell.length_c   1.000
_cell.angle_alpha   90.00
_cell.angle_beta   90.00
_cell.angle_gamma   90.00
#
_symmetry.space_group_name_H-M   'P 1'
#
loop_
_entity.id
_entity.type
_entity.pdbx_description
1 polymer ?
#
loop_
_entity_poly.entity_id
_entity_poly.type
_entity_poly.pdbx_seq_one_letter_code
_entity_poly.pdbx_strand_id
1 'polypeptide(L)'
;MNSNTRFEQFTTEALREHKNRLGREQYARRMIHADEKPVAEGSESLRECRNRLAREAHVHRLAKENIDESEQCRNIQRQALAKRTTEQVELRRKKQKEYKNRISNAARIENYNTKTVSLHNIGSISIECPECKALHWIDEKVTGSRHTPIFSTCCAKGKVKLLAIASPPELLEMLLTEE
;
A
#
# COMPACT_ATOMS: atom_id res chain seq x y z
N MET A 1 35.27 40.90 53.62
CA MET A 1 36.44 40.35 52.90
C MET A 1 35.99 39.17 52.07
N ASN A 2 36.56 39.01 50.87
CA ASN A 2 36.39 37.89 49.91
C ASN A 2 35.23 37.96 48.91
N SER A 3 35.21 39.03 48.10
CA SER A 3 34.63 39.04 46.76
C SER A 3 35.68 38.86 45.64
N ASN A 4 36.97 38.74 45.97
CA ASN A 4 38.07 38.73 45.00
C ASN A 4 38.45 37.35 44.45
N THR A 5 38.01 36.25 45.08
CA THR A 5 38.43 34.89 44.70
C THR A 5 37.70 34.30 43.50
N ARG A 6 36.48 34.76 43.18
CA ARG A 6 35.70 34.21 42.06
C ARG A 6 36.11 34.79 40.72
N PHE A 7 36.45 36.08 40.65
CA PHE A 7 36.84 36.74 39.41
C PHE A 7 38.25 36.29 38.94
N GLU A 8 39.17 36.03 39.87
CA GLU A 8 40.52 35.50 39.57
C GLU A 8 40.54 34.02 39.15
N GLN A 9 39.54 33.22 39.56
CA GLN A 9 39.42 31.83 39.11
C GLN A 9 38.99 31.73 37.64
N PHE A 10 38.12 32.62 37.16
CA PHE A 10 37.69 32.65 35.76
C PHE A 10 38.82 33.03 34.79
N THR A 11 39.76 33.89 35.20
CA THR A 11 40.88 34.31 34.32
C THR A 11 41.94 33.23 34.18
N THR A 12 42.23 32.48 35.24
CA THR A 12 43.22 31.39 35.23
C THR A 12 42.78 30.19 34.40
N GLU A 13 41.50 29.84 34.43
CA GLU A 13 40.93 28.77 33.62
C GLU A 13 40.87 29.15 32.13
N ALA A 14 40.45 30.38 31.81
CA ALA A 14 40.47 30.90 30.44
C ALA A 14 41.90 30.93 29.84
N LEU A 15 42.90 31.32 30.63
CA LEU A 15 44.31 31.29 30.22
C LEU A 15 44.82 29.86 29.98
N ARG A 16 44.38 28.90 30.81
CA ARG A 16 44.71 27.48 30.64
C ARG A 16 44.11 26.91 29.35
N GLU A 17 42.86 27.22 29.06
CA GLU A 17 42.21 26.81 27.82
C GLU A 17 42.87 27.43 26.58
N HIS A 18 43.25 28.71 26.65
CA HIS A 18 43.93 29.39 25.55
C HIS A 18 45.30 28.76 25.25
N LYS A 19 46.10 28.44 26.27
CA LYS A 19 47.37 27.70 26.10
C LYS A 19 47.15 26.31 25.53
N ASN A 20 46.12 25.59 25.97
CA ASN A 20 45.77 24.28 25.42
C ASN A 20 45.31 24.35 23.96
N ARG A 21 44.66 25.46 23.56
CA ARG A 21 44.25 25.70 22.17
C ARG A 21 45.47 26.00 21.29
N LEU A 22 46.35 26.89 21.74
CA LEU A 22 47.63 27.18 21.07
C LEU A 22 48.50 25.93 20.92
N GLY A 23 48.55 25.07 21.93
CA GLY A 23 49.28 23.80 21.87
C GLY A 23 48.69 22.83 20.83
N ARG A 24 47.36 22.75 20.74
CA ARG A 24 46.67 21.96 19.71
C ARG A 24 46.87 22.50 18.31
N GLU A 25 46.83 23.82 18.14
CA GLU A 25 47.10 24.49 16.85
C GLU A 25 48.56 24.33 16.42
N GLN A 26 49.51 24.45 17.34
CA GLN A 26 50.94 24.22 17.05
C GLN A 26 51.21 22.75 16.69
N TYR A 27 50.56 21.81 17.40
CA TYR A 27 50.64 20.38 17.07
C TYR A 27 50.03 20.09 15.70
N ALA A 28 48.86 20.67 15.38
CA ALA A 28 48.24 20.56 14.08
C ALA A 28 49.12 21.15 12.95
N ARG A 29 49.75 22.31 13.18
CA ARG A 29 50.71 22.91 12.24
C ARG A 29 51.93 22.01 11.98
N ARG A 30 52.47 21.39 13.03
CA ARG A 30 53.59 20.43 12.88
C ARG A 30 53.19 19.20 12.08
N MET A 31 51.96 18.72 12.22
CA MET A 31 51.46 17.59 11.46
C MET A 31 51.25 17.92 9.97
N ILE A 32 50.80 19.14 9.64
CA ILE A 32 50.65 19.58 8.24
C ILE A 32 52.01 19.56 7.50
N HIS A 33 53.11 19.91 8.18
CA HIS A 33 54.46 19.87 7.61
C HIS A 33 55.17 18.50 7.73
N ALA A 34 54.60 17.52 8.45
CA ALA A 34 55.22 16.20 8.62
C ALA A 34 54.99 15.27 7.41
N ASP A 35 53.93 15.52 6.62
CA ASP A 35 53.63 14.77 5.39
C ASP A 35 54.32 15.34 4.13
N GLU A 36 55.02 16.47 4.23
CA GLU A 36 55.89 16.98 3.17
C GLU A 36 57.20 16.17 3.15
N LYS A 37 57.15 14.95 2.61
CA LYS A 37 58.37 14.23 2.22
C LYS A 37 59.19 15.13 1.29
N PRO A 38 60.52 15.28 1.51
CA PRO A 38 61.34 16.01 0.56
C PRO A 38 61.28 15.28 -0.77
N VAL A 39 60.69 15.93 -1.78
CA VAL A 39 60.72 15.46 -3.15
C VAL A 39 62.19 15.52 -3.57
N ALA A 40 62.82 14.35 -3.65
CA ALA A 40 64.16 14.25 -4.20
C ALA A 40 64.12 14.76 -5.63
N GLU A 41 64.77 15.90 -5.89
CA GLU A 41 65.02 16.45 -7.22
C GLU A 41 66.03 15.55 -7.96
N GLY A 42 65.62 14.34 -8.29
CA GLY A 42 66.18 13.58 -9.41
C GLY A 42 65.40 13.93 -10.65
N SER A 43 66.07 14.19 -11.78
CA SER A 43 65.41 14.50 -13.05
C SER A 43 64.51 13.34 -13.49
N GLU A 44 63.23 13.39 -13.09
CA GLU A 44 62.24 12.38 -13.43
C GLU A 44 62.12 12.31 -14.95
N SER A 45 62.27 11.10 -15.51
CA SER A 45 62.09 10.93 -16.95
C SER A 45 60.63 11.18 -17.33
N LEU A 46 60.40 11.66 -18.56
CA LEU A 46 59.04 11.83 -19.10
C LEU A 46 58.21 10.53 -19.00
N ARG A 47 58.86 9.37 -19.09
CA ARG A 47 58.22 8.06 -18.95
C ARG A 47 57.74 7.81 -17.51
N GLU A 48 58.54 8.17 -16.51
CA GLU A 48 58.19 8.04 -15.09
C GLU A 48 57.03 8.97 -14.72
N CYS A 49 57.09 10.24 -15.12
CA CYS A 49 56.01 11.21 -14.92
C CYS A 49 54.69 10.74 -15.57
N ARG A 50 54.73 10.26 -16.82
CA ARG A 50 53.55 9.71 -17.51
C ARG A 50 52.96 8.50 -16.78
N ASN A 51 53.81 7.60 -16.29
CA ASN A 51 53.37 6.41 -15.56
C ASN A 51 52.77 6.78 -14.19
N ARG A 52 53.31 7.80 -13.52
CA ARG A 52 52.78 8.34 -12.26
C ARG A 52 51.39 8.94 -12.46
N LEU A 53 51.24 9.84 -13.42
CA LEU A 53 49.95 10.44 -13.77
C LEU A 53 48.91 9.39 -14.17
N ALA A 54 49.32 8.35 -14.91
CA ALA A 54 48.41 7.26 -15.28
C ALA A 54 47.92 6.46 -14.05
N ARG A 55 48.79 6.21 -13.07
CA ARG A 55 48.41 5.54 -11.81
C ARG A 55 47.49 6.42 -10.96
N GLU A 56 47.82 7.70 -10.81
CA GLU A 56 46.98 8.67 -10.09
C GLU A 56 45.59 8.78 -10.72
N ALA A 57 45.51 8.88 -12.05
CA ALA A 57 44.24 8.89 -12.78
C ALA A 57 43.44 7.59 -12.59
N HIS A 58 44.11 6.43 -12.53
CA HIS A 58 43.46 5.15 -12.27
C HIS A 58 42.90 5.08 -10.84
N VAL A 59 43.67 5.50 -9.83
CA VAL A 59 43.24 5.54 -8.43
C VAL A 59 42.05 6.50 -8.26
N HIS A 60 42.09 7.68 -8.87
CA HIS A 60 40.96 8.61 -8.85
C HIS A 60 39.69 8.01 -9.49
N ARG A 61 39.83 7.26 -10.58
CA ARG A 61 38.70 6.58 -11.22
C ARG A 61 38.07 5.53 -10.31
N LEU A 62 38.90 4.65 -9.73
CA LEU A 62 38.42 3.64 -8.78
C LEU A 62 37.78 4.27 -7.54
N ALA A 63 38.35 5.37 -7.02
CA ALA A 63 37.78 6.10 -5.88
C ALA A 63 36.40 6.66 -6.22
N LYS A 64 36.22 7.21 -7.44
CA LYS A 64 34.93 7.69 -7.91
C LYS A 64 33.91 6.55 -8.09
N GLU A 65 34.31 5.45 -8.74
CA GLU A 65 33.46 4.27 -8.93
C GLU A 65 32.99 3.70 -7.57
N ASN A 66 33.88 3.59 -6.59
CA ASN A 66 33.53 3.14 -5.24
C ASN A 66 32.53 4.09 -4.53
N ILE A 67 32.66 5.41 -4.73
CA ILE A 67 31.71 6.40 -4.19
C ILE A 67 30.35 6.23 -4.88
N ASP A 68 30.33 6.14 -6.21
CA ASP A 68 29.11 5.97 -7.01
C ASP A 68 28.37 4.67 -6.61
N GLU A 69 29.09 3.56 -6.44
CA GLU A 69 28.52 2.28 -5.95
C GLU A 69 27.97 2.40 -4.52
N SER A 70 28.69 3.08 -3.63
CA SER A 70 28.24 3.32 -2.24
C SER A 70 26.97 4.17 -2.19
N GLU A 71 26.87 5.18 -3.03
CA GLU A 71 25.69 6.04 -3.15
C GLU A 71 24.50 5.27 -3.74
N GLN A 72 24.74 4.45 -4.76
CA GLN A 72 23.72 3.55 -5.33
C GLN A 72 23.16 2.61 -4.27
N CYS A 73 24.01 1.95 -3.49
CA CYS A 73 23.58 1.04 -2.42
C CYS A 73 22.72 1.76 -1.37
N ARG A 74 23.12 2.98 -0.96
CA ARG A 74 22.35 3.81 -0.03
C ARG A 74 20.99 4.22 -0.60
N ASN A 75 20.93 4.57 -1.88
CA ASN A 75 19.68 4.94 -2.55
C ASN A 75 18.72 3.75 -2.67
N ILE A 76 19.22 2.57 -3.01
CA ILE A 76 18.43 1.33 -3.05
C ILE A 76 17.85 1.03 -1.67
N GLN A 77 18.65 1.13 -0.60
CA GLN A 77 18.18 0.93 0.77
C GLN A 77 17.09 1.93 1.18
N ARG A 78 17.27 3.21 0.85
CA ARG A 78 16.26 4.26 1.11
C ARG A 78 14.95 3.98 0.39
N GLN A 79 15.02 3.62 -0.89
CA GLN A 79 13.84 3.28 -1.69
C GLN A 79 13.14 2.03 -1.15
N ALA A 80 13.90 0.99 -0.76
CA ALA A 80 13.34 -0.21 -0.17
C ALA A 80 12.63 0.09 1.16
N LEU A 81 13.20 0.94 2.02
CA LEU A 81 12.57 1.35 3.27
C LEU A 81 11.28 2.15 3.01
N ALA A 82 11.33 3.11 2.08
CA ALA A 82 10.16 3.92 1.71
C ALA A 82 9.02 3.05 1.13
N LYS A 83 9.34 2.06 0.29
CA LYS A 83 8.35 1.10 -0.22
C LYS A 83 7.73 0.27 0.91
N ARG A 84 8.54 -0.25 1.84
CA ARG A 84 8.02 -1.01 3.00
C ARG A 84 7.10 -0.18 3.86
N THR A 85 7.40 1.11 4.08
CA THR A 85 6.51 1.98 4.88
C THR A 85 5.20 2.27 4.15
N THR A 86 5.24 2.54 2.83
CA THR A 86 4.01 2.75 2.05
C THR A 86 3.13 1.49 2.01
N GLU A 87 3.72 0.31 1.77
CA GLU A 87 3.01 -0.97 1.78
C GLU A 87 2.33 -1.23 3.13
N GLN A 88 3.02 -0.94 4.25
CA GLN A 88 2.42 -1.06 5.57
C GLN A 88 1.24 -0.11 5.78
N VAL A 89 1.33 1.13 5.30
CA VAL A 89 0.23 2.11 5.37
C VAL A 89 -0.96 1.66 4.51
N GLU A 90 -0.72 1.17 3.31
CA GLU A 90 -1.75 0.64 2.42
C GLU A 90 -2.44 -0.60 3.00
N LEU A 91 -1.67 -1.53 3.58
CA LEU A 91 -2.21 -2.70 4.26
C LEU A 91 -3.10 -2.30 5.43
N ARG A 92 -2.69 -1.30 6.24
CA ARG A 92 -3.52 -0.76 7.33
C ARG A 92 -4.81 -0.14 6.81
N ARG A 93 -4.74 0.66 5.73
CA ARG A 93 -5.93 1.23 5.07
C ARG A 93 -6.89 0.15 4.57
N LYS A 94 -6.36 -0.91 3.93
CA LYS A 94 -7.15 -2.04 3.44
C LYS A 94 -7.85 -2.77 4.57
N LYS A 95 -7.13 -3.12 5.63
CA LYS A 95 -7.71 -3.75 6.85
C LYS A 95 -8.79 -2.87 7.48
N GLN A 96 -8.56 -1.55 7.56
CA GLN A 96 -9.55 -0.62 8.11
C GLN A 96 -10.82 -0.57 7.24
N LYS A 97 -10.68 -0.57 5.91
CA LYS A 97 -11.82 -0.62 4.97
C LYS A 97 -12.59 -1.93 5.12
N GLU A 98 -11.90 -3.07 5.21
CA GLU A 98 -12.51 -4.38 5.42
C GLU A 98 -13.28 -4.45 6.75
N TYR A 99 -12.71 -3.92 7.84
CA TYR A 99 -13.39 -3.84 9.13
C TYR A 99 -14.65 -2.98 9.07
N LYS A 100 -14.57 -1.79 8.45
CA LYS A 100 -15.74 -0.91 8.26
C LYS A 100 -16.82 -1.58 7.42
N ASN A 101 -16.44 -2.29 6.35
CA ASN A 101 -17.39 -3.04 5.52
C ASN A 101 -18.06 -4.17 6.31
N ARG A 102 -17.30 -4.91 7.13
CA ARG A 102 -17.84 -5.96 8.01
C ARG A 102 -18.84 -5.40 9.01
N ILE A 103 -18.52 -4.28 9.69
CA ILE A 103 -19.46 -3.62 10.59
C ILE A 103 -20.71 -3.15 9.85
N SER A 104 -20.55 -2.49 8.70
CA SER A 104 -21.69 -1.99 7.93
C SER A 104 -22.62 -3.14 7.48
N ASN A 105 -22.06 -4.28 7.09
CA ASN A 105 -22.85 -5.44 6.69
C ASN A 105 -23.52 -6.12 7.90
N ALA A 106 -22.83 -6.23 9.03
CA ALA A 106 -23.42 -6.75 10.28
C ALA A 106 -24.56 -5.83 10.77
N ALA A 107 -24.36 -4.52 10.76
CA ALA A 107 -25.38 -3.53 11.10
C ALA A 107 -26.60 -3.56 10.15
N ARG A 108 -26.42 -3.98 8.89
CA ARG A 108 -27.56 -4.21 7.97
C ARG A 108 -28.40 -5.42 8.37
N ILE A 109 -27.79 -6.45 8.96
CA ILE A 109 -28.49 -7.64 9.44
C ILE A 109 -29.18 -7.34 10.78
N GLU A 110 -28.50 -6.65 11.71
CA GLU A 110 -29.07 -6.29 13.01
C GLU A 110 -30.23 -5.28 12.91
N ASN A 111 -30.28 -4.47 11.86
CA ASN A 111 -31.42 -3.57 11.59
C ASN A 111 -32.63 -4.25 10.93
N TYR A 112 -32.51 -5.51 10.49
CA TYR A 112 -33.69 -6.30 10.13
C TYR A 112 -34.29 -6.86 11.41
N ASN A 113 -35.10 -6.04 12.08
CA ASN A 113 -35.89 -6.52 13.20
C ASN A 113 -36.98 -7.47 12.66
N THR A 114 -36.65 -8.77 12.66
CA THR A 114 -37.54 -9.85 12.22
C THR A 114 -38.82 -9.96 13.06
N LYS A 115 -38.90 -9.27 14.21
CA LYS A 115 -40.13 -9.17 15.02
C LYS A 115 -41.03 -8.02 14.59
N THR A 116 -40.53 -7.02 13.87
CA THR A 116 -41.34 -5.87 13.39
C THR A 116 -41.66 -5.93 11.89
N VAL A 117 -40.98 -6.78 11.13
CA VAL A 117 -41.33 -7.01 9.72
C VAL A 117 -42.50 -7.99 9.66
N SER A 118 -43.67 -7.48 9.30
CA SER A 118 -44.84 -8.33 9.01
C SER A 118 -44.58 -9.16 7.75
N LEU A 119 -44.99 -10.43 7.77
CA LEU A 119 -44.89 -11.30 6.61
C LEU A 119 -45.81 -10.77 5.50
N HIS A 120 -45.22 -10.38 4.38
CA HIS A 120 -46.00 -9.96 3.21
C HIS A 120 -46.52 -11.21 2.49
N ASN A 121 -47.82 -11.47 2.65
CA ASN A 121 -48.49 -12.57 1.98
C ASN A 121 -49.21 -12.03 0.73
N ILE A 122 -48.69 -12.37 -0.46
CA ILE A 122 -49.26 -12.05 -1.78
C ILE A 122 -50.17 -13.17 -2.33
N GLY A 123 -50.50 -14.15 -1.49
CA GLY A 123 -51.32 -15.30 -1.83
C GLY A 123 -50.57 -16.41 -2.57
N SER A 124 -51.34 -17.36 -3.10
CA SER A 124 -50.84 -18.52 -3.84
C SER A 124 -50.59 -18.20 -5.31
N ILE A 125 -49.67 -18.94 -5.92
CA ILE A 125 -49.37 -18.89 -7.36
C ILE A 125 -50.41 -19.71 -8.14
N SER A 126 -51.63 -19.18 -8.28
CA SER A 126 -52.76 -19.93 -8.84
C SER A 126 -53.36 -19.34 -10.11
N ILE A 127 -52.89 -18.18 -10.58
CA ILE A 127 -53.48 -17.51 -11.74
C ILE A 127 -52.77 -17.97 -13.01
N GLU A 128 -53.50 -18.65 -13.90
CA GLU A 128 -52.95 -19.06 -15.18
C GLU A 128 -52.82 -17.90 -16.17
N CYS A 129 -51.68 -17.84 -16.87
CA CYS A 129 -51.52 -17.03 -18.06
C CYS A 129 -52.43 -17.55 -19.19
N PRO A 130 -53.27 -16.70 -19.82
CA PRO A 130 -54.15 -17.13 -20.91
C PRO A 130 -53.41 -17.70 -22.12
N GLU A 131 -52.17 -17.24 -22.36
CA GLU A 131 -51.39 -17.55 -23.56
C GLU A 131 -50.52 -18.81 -23.42
N CYS A 132 -49.85 -18.99 -22.27
CA CYS A 132 -48.89 -20.08 -22.08
C CYS A 132 -49.17 -20.99 -20.88
N LYS A 133 -50.26 -20.76 -20.15
CA LYS A 133 -50.70 -21.56 -18.98
C LYS A 133 -49.72 -21.60 -17.80
N ALA A 134 -48.68 -20.76 -17.81
CA ALA A 134 -47.83 -20.56 -16.65
C ALA A 134 -48.64 -19.98 -15.48
N LEU A 135 -48.39 -20.49 -14.27
CA LEU A 135 -49.00 -19.99 -13.04
C LEU A 135 -48.28 -18.73 -12.54
N HIS A 136 -49.05 -17.76 -12.05
CA HIS A 136 -48.57 -16.48 -11.56
C HIS A 136 -49.31 -16.06 -10.29
N TRP A 137 -48.69 -15.14 -9.54
CA TRP A 137 -49.41 -14.35 -8.54
C TRP A 137 -50.26 -13.28 -9.22
N ILE A 138 -51.40 -12.95 -8.63
CA ILE A 138 -52.29 -11.92 -9.19
C ILE A 138 -51.61 -10.54 -9.28
N ASP A 139 -50.68 -10.25 -8.38
CA ASP A 139 -49.93 -8.99 -8.33
C ASP A 139 -48.89 -8.86 -9.45
N GLU A 140 -48.52 -9.95 -10.12
CA GLU A 140 -47.60 -9.92 -11.27
C GLU A 140 -48.28 -9.49 -12.58
N LYS A 141 -49.60 -9.33 -12.57
CA LYS A 141 -50.33 -8.92 -13.75
C LYS A 141 -49.90 -7.51 -14.19
N VAL A 142 -49.93 -7.27 -15.50
CA VAL A 142 -49.62 -5.96 -16.07
C VAL A 142 -50.66 -4.94 -15.60
N THR A 143 -50.19 -3.77 -15.14
CA THR A 143 -51.03 -2.66 -14.71
C THR A 143 -52.04 -2.29 -15.81
N GLY A 144 -53.32 -2.22 -15.44
CA GLY A 144 -54.42 -1.96 -16.38
C GLY A 144 -55.17 -3.21 -16.86
N SER A 145 -54.64 -4.41 -16.62
CA SER A 145 -55.37 -5.66 -16.86
C SER A 145 -56.37 -5.92 -15.72
N ARG A 146 -57.61 -5.45 -15.90
CA ARG A 146 -58.67 -5.51 -14.87
C ARG A 146 -59.53 -6.77 -14.96
N HIS A 147 -59.99 -7.12 -16.15
CA HIS A 147 -60.95 -8.22 -16.36
C HIS A 147 -60.26 -9.54 -16.69
N THR A 148 -59.15 -9.49 -17.43
CA THR A 148 -58.33 -10.66 -17.77
C THR A 148 -56.89 -10.36 -17.39
N PRO A 149 -56.30 -11.05 -16.40
CA PRO A 149 -54.92 -10.80 -15.99
C PRO A 149 -53.99 -11.16 -17.15
N ILE A 150 -53.16 -10.20 -17.55
CA ILE A 150 -52.16 -10.38 -18.61
C ILE A 150 -50.78 -10.36 -17.96
N PHE A 151 -49.92 -11.28 -18.38
CA PHE A 151 -48.56 -11.43 -17.85
C PHE A 151 -47.52 -11.19 -18.95
N SER A 152 -46.48 -10.43 -18.64
CA SER A 152 -45.37 -10.17 -19.57
C SER A 152 -44.09 -10.95 -19.24
N THR A 153 -44.00 -11.53 -18.05
CA THR A 153 -42.79 -12.21 -17.57
C THR A 153 -42.61 -13.61 -18.13
N CYS A 154 -43.70 -14.33 -18.45
CA CYS A 154 -43.66 -15.70 -18.97
C CYS A 154 -43.48 -15.78 -20.50
N CYS A 155 -44.47 -15.32 -21.27
CA CYS A 155 -44.51 -15.45 -22.74
C CYS A 155 -44.46 -14.09 -23.46
N ALA A 156 -44.13 -13.02 -22.74
CA ALA A 156 -44.18 -11.65 -23.25
C ALA A 156 -45.52 -11.28 -23.90
N LYS A 157 -46.64 -11.66 -23.26
CA LYS A 157 -48.02 -11.48 -23.76
C LYS A 157 -48.29 -12.27 -25.05
N GLY A 158 -47.86 -13.54 -25.08
CA GLY A 158 -48.08 -14.45 -26.22
C GLY A 158 -47.11 -14.27 -27.39
N LYS A 159 -46.14 -13.35 -27.29
CA LYS A 159 -45.14 -13.12 -28.34
C LYS A 159 -44.14 -14.26 -28.49
N VAL A 160 -43.90 -14.99 -27.40
CA VAL A 160 -42.99 -16.14 -27.38
C VAL A 160 -43.80 -17.41 -27.17
N LYS A 161 -43.67 -18.36 -28.09
CA LYS A 161 -44.19 -19.72 -27.91
C LYS A 161 -43.18 -20.52 -27.10
N LEU A 162 -43.49 -20.76 -25.82
CA LEU A 162 -42.71 -21.65 -24.97
C LEU A 162 -43.05 -23.10 -25.34
N LEU A 163 -42.03 -23.94 -25.51
CA LEU A 163 -42.22 -25.37 -25.68
C LEU A 163 -42.70 -25.97 -24.36
N ALA A 164 -43.59 -26.97 -24.42
CA ALA A 164 -43.96 -27.74 -23.25
C ALA A 164 -42.72 -28.45 -22.71
N ILE A 165 -42.51 -28.37 -21.39
CA ILE A 165 -41.44 -29.10 -20.72
C ILE A 165 -41.80 -30.58 -20.78
N ALA A 166 -40.83 -31.43 -21.17
CA ALA A 166 -41.04 -32.87 -21.17
C ALA A 166 -41.35 -33.38 -19.76
N SER A 167 -42.15 -34.44 -19.66
CA SER A 167 -42.42 -35.08 -18.37
C SER A 167 -41.09 -35.49 -17.72
N PRO A 168 -40.97 -35.32 -16.39
CA PRO A 168 -39.78 -35.76 -15.69
C PRO A 168 -39.60 -37.29 -15.85
N PRO A 169 -38.36 -37.81 -15.85
CA PRO A 169 -38.11 -39.24 -15.73
C PRO A 169 -38.85 -39.87 -14.54
N GLU A 170 -39.28 -41.13 -14.67
CA GLU A 170 -40.13 -41.85 -13.71
C GLU A 170 -39.67 -41.72 -12.25
N LEU A 171 -38.36 -41.88 -11.99
CA LEU A 171 -37.81 -41.75 -10.64
C LEU A 171 -38.02 -40.35 -10.05
N LEU A 172 -37.91 -39.30 -10.87
CA LEU A 172 -38.15 -37.92 -10.42
C LEU A 172 -39.63 -37.66 -10.23
N GLU A 173 -40.49 -38.26 -11.05
CA GLU A 173 -41.94 -38.14 -10.89
C GLU A 173 -42.43 -38.80 -9.60
N MET A 174 -41.94 -40.00 -9.28
CA MET A 174 -42.19 -40.67 -7.99
C MET A 174 -41.80 -39.77 -6.81
N LEU A 175 -40.56 -39.25 -6.79
CA LEU A 175 -40.08 -38.39 -5.71
C LEU A 175 -40.86 -37.07 -5.57
N LEU A 176 -41.46 -36.57 -6.66
CA LEU A 176 -42.25 -35.33 -6.64
C LEU A 176 -43.70 -35.55 -6.21
N THR A 177 -44.19 -36.78 -6.26
CA THR A 177 -45.60 -37.13 -6.02
C THR A 177 -45.83 -38.04 -4.81
N GLU A 178 -44.77 -38.66 -4.28
CA GLU A 178 -44.78 -39.38 -3.01
C GLU A 178 -44.86 -38.38 -1.84
N GLU A 179 -46.04 -38.26 -1.23
CA GLU A 179 -46.25 -37.67 0.12
C GLU A 179 -45.98 -38.68 1.24
#